data_AF-G6B1U7-F1
#
_entry.id   AF-G6B1U7-F1
#
_cell.length_a   1.000
_cell.length_b   1.000
_cell.length_c   1.000
_cell.angle_alpha   90.00
_cell.angle_beta   90.00
_cell.angle_gamma   90.00
#
_symmetry.space_group_name_H-M   'P 1'
#
loop_
_entity.id
_entity.type
_entity.pdbx_description
1 polymer ?
#
loop_
_entity_poly.entity_id
_entity_poly.type
_entity_poly.pdbx_seq_one_letter_code
_entity_poly.pdbx_strand_id
1 'polypeptide(L)'
;MLAEETVEKKTVCTKEFDWEPVMNAIIQVESAGNTKAVSGKSCGAMQITPILVAECNNILKGRNSKTRYTLRDRFNLEKSKEMFLLMQSKFNPSNNVEKAIRAWNGGNNYNKKRTQRYFEKVMKELKKQ
;
A
#
# COMPACT_ATOMS: atom_id res chain seq x y z
N MET A 1 -48.85 11.45 -25.44
CA MET A 1 -47.49 11.95 -25.14
C MET A 1 -47.19 11.58 -23.70
N LEU A 2 -46.44 10.51 -23.49
CA LEU A 2 -46.01 10.09 -22.15
C LEU A 2 -44.60 10.64 -21.95
N ALA A 3 -44.43 11.44 -20.90
CA ALA A 3 -43.13 11.92 -20.47
C ALA A 3 -42.38 10.76 -19.81
N GLU A 4 -41.19 10.44 -20.34
CA GLU A 4 -40.28 9.47 -19.73
C GLU A 4 -39.55 10.14 -18.57
N GLU A 5 -39.78 9.62 -17.36
CA GLU A 5 -39.15 10.05 -16.13
C GLU A 5 -37.74 9.45 -16.07
N THR A 6 -36.70 10.29 -16.21
CA THR A 6 -35.31 9.85 -16.15
C THR A 6 -34.90 9.59 -14.71
N VAL A 7 -34.68 8.31 -14.37
CA VAL A 7 -34.19 7.88 -13.06
C VAL A 7 -32.69 8.18 -12.93
N GLU A 8 -32.33 9.11 -12.03
CA GLU A 8 -30.96 9.36 -11.63
C GLU A 8 -30.34 8.12 -10.97
N LYS A 9 -29.28 7.59 -11.60
CA LYS A 9 -28.44 6.54 -11.02
C LYS A 9 -27.61 7.12 -9.87
N LYS A 10 -28.14 7.00 -8.66
CA LYS A 10 -27.38 7.24 -7.43
C LYS A 10 -26.32 6.14 -7.26
N THR A 11 -25.11 6.40 -7.71
CA THR A 11 -23.94 5.53 -7.44
C THR A 11 -23.67 5.52 -5.95
N VAL A 12 -23.95 4.39 -5.29
CA VAL A 12 -23.55 4.14 -3.91
C VAL A 12 -22.02 3.98 -3.89
N CYS A 13 -21.29 5.06 -3.66
CA CYS A 13 -19.86 5.01 -3.35
C CYS A 13 -19.72 4.40 -1.95
N THR A 14 -19.44 3.10 -1.88
CA THR A 14 -18.84 2.51 -0.68
C THR A 14 -17.56 3.28 -0.40
N LYS A 15 -17.49 4.01 0.73
CA LYS A 15 -16.29 4.75 1.13
C LYS A 15 -15.13 3.75 1.18
N GLU A 16 -14.18 3.88 0.24
CA GLU A 16 -12.95 3.12 0.28
C GLU A 16 -12.20 3.45 1.58
N PHE A 17 -11.55 2.45 2.18
CA PHE A 17 -10.79 2.65 3.41
C PHE A 17 -9.66 3.64 3.16
N ASP A 18 -9.56 4.69 3.99
CA ASP A 18 -8.51 5.70 3.86
C ASP A 18 -7.17 5.15 4.38
N TRP A 19 -6.30 4.77 3.45
CA TRP A 19 -4.96 4.27 3.73
C TRP A 19 -3.91 5.38 3.88
N GLU A 20 -4.25 6.64 3.55
CA GLU A 20 -3.28 7.74 3.48
C GLU A 20 -2.57 7.99 4.83
N PRO A 21 -3.26 7.99 5.99
CA PRO A 21 -2.60 8.11 7.29
C PRO A 21 -1.57 7.01 7.54
N VAL A 22 -1.90 5.76 7.17
CA VAL A 22 -1.04 4.59 7.35
C VAL A 22 0.18 4.66 6.43
N MET A 23 -0.03 5.03 5.15
CA MET A 23 1.06 5.19 4.19
C MET A 23 2.02 6.30 4.63
N ASN A 24 1.51 7.44 5.08
CA ASN A 24 2.33 8.56 5.56
C ASN A 24 3.18 8.16 6.78
N ALA A 25 2.60 7.42 7.72
CA ALA A 25 3.34 6.90 8.87
C ALA A 25 4.43 5.89 8.48
N ILE A 26 4.15 4.99 7.51
CA ILE A 26 5.14 4.06 6.96
C ILE A 26 6.27 4.81 6.27
N ILE A 27 5.97 5.79 5.41
CA ILE A 27 6.95 6.61 4.70
C ILE A 27 7.91 7.29 5.70
N GLN A 28 7.35 7.82 6.79
CA GLN A 28 8.15 8.47 7.82
C GLN A 28 9.10 7.49 8.52
N VAL A 29 8.63 6.28 8.85
CA VAL A 29 9.45 5.25 9.51
C VAL A 29 10.52 4.67 8.59
N GLU A 30 10.21 4.49 7.30
CA GLU A 30 11.09 3.81 6.34
C GLU A 30 12.23 4.72 5.84
N SER A 31 11.97 6.01 5.63
CA SER A 31 12.94 6.89 4.97
C SER A 31 12.87 8.36 5.38
N ALA A 32 11.98 8.72 6.32
CA ALA A 32 11.63 10.11 6.58
C ALA A 32 11.23 10.88 5.30
N GLY A 33 10.55 10.21 4.37
CA GLY A 33 10.11 10.79 3.10
C GLY A 33 11.17 10.86 2.00
N ASN A 34 12.39 10.35 2.22
CA ASN A 34 13.45 10.41 1.21
C ASN A 34 13.18 9.44 0.05
N THR A 35 12.70 9.99 -1.07
CA THR A 35 12.42 9.24 -2.31
C THR A 35 13.65 8.62 -2.96
N LYS A 36 14.86 9.02 -2.57
CA LYS A 36 16.15 8.49 -3.06
C LYS A 36 16.81 7.50 -2.09
N ALA A 37 16.16 7.15 -0.97
CA ALA A 37 16.75 6.26 0.03
C ALA A 37 17.07 4.86 -0.53
N VAL A 38 18.21 4.31 -0.14
CA VAL A 38 18.64 2.95 -0.51
C VAL A 38 19.22 2.27 0.73
N SER A 39 18.70 1.08 1.07
CA SER A 39 19.23 0.23 2.13
C SER A 39 19.21 -1.22 1.67
N GLY A 40 20.40 -1.77 1.40
CA GLY A 40 20.54 -3.09 0.79
C GLY A 40 19.76 -3.18 -0.53
N LYS A 41 18.76 -4.07 -0.58
CA LYS A 41 17.88 -4.23 -1.76
C LYS A 41 16.65 -3.32 -1.73
N SER A 42 16.36 -2.67 -0.61
CA SER A 42 15.20 -1.80 -0.44
C SER A 42 15.49 -0.39 -0.98
N CYS A 43 14.51 0.20 -1.67
CA CYS A 43 14.68 1.49 -2.33
C CYS A 43 13.45 2.40 -2.18
N GLY A 44 13.70 3.70 -2.20
CA GLY A 44 12.72 4.77 -2.20
C GLY A 44 12.08 5.05 -0.85
N ALA A 45 11.06 5.92 -0.88
CA ALA A 45 10.46 6.48 0.32
C ALA A 45 9.79 5.43 1.22
N MET A 46 9.32 4.33 0.63
CA MET A 46 8.67 3.21 1.35
C MET A 46 9.55 1.95 1.41
N GLN A 47 10.85 2.07 1.07
CA GLN A 47 11.84 0.98 1.16
C GLN A 47 11.40 -0.34 0.50
N ILE A 48 10.90 -0.25 -0.73
CA ILE A 48 10.34 -1.39 -1.48
C ILE A 48 11.46 -2.31 -1.99
N THR A 49 11.26 -3.62 -1.89
CA THR A 49 12.20 -4.64 -2.38
C THR A 49 11.88 -5.12 -3.80
N PRO A 50 12.83 -5.75 -4.52
CA PRO A 50 12.55 -6.39 -5.82
C PRO A 50 11.48 -7.48 -5.74
N ILE A 51 11.38 -8.20 -4.62
CA ILE A 51 10.37 -9.25 -4.40
C ILE A 51 8.97 -8.64 -4.38
N LEU A 52 8.79 -7.50 -3.70
CA LEU A 52 7.49 -6.81 -3.66
C LEU A 52 7.08 -6.32 -5.07
N VAL A 53 8.02 -5.78 -5.85
CA VAL A 53 7.76 -5.37 -7.25
C VAL A 53 7.30 -6.57 -8.10
N ALA A 54 7.99 -7.71 -7.96
CA ALA A 54 7.61 -8.94 -8.65
C ALA A 54 6.20 -9.42 -8.22
N GLU A 55 5.88 -9.33 -6.93
CA GLU A 55 4.58 -9.73 -6.41
C GLU A 55 3.45 -8.82 -6.91
N CYS A 56 3.66 -7.50 -6.94
CA CYS A 56 2.74 -6.56 -7.58
C CYS A 56 2.50 -6.94 -9.05
N ASN A 57 3.55 -7.27 -9.80
CA ASN A 57 3.40 -7.70 -11.19
C ASN A 57 2.66 -9.04 -11.34
N ASN A 58 2.85 -9.98 -10.41
CA ASN A 58 2.10 -11.24 -10.38
C ASN A 58 0.61 -11.00 -10.11
N ILE A 59 0.27 -10.10 -9.18
CA ILE A 59 -1.12 -9.72 -8.90
C ILE A 59 -1.75 -9.08 -10.15
N LEU A 60 -1.06 -8.14 -10.79
CA LEU A 60 -1.56 -7.47 -12.01
C LEU A 60 -1.74 -8.46 -13.16
N LYS A 61 -0.81 -9.41 -13.32
CA LYS A 61 -0.94 -10.50 -14.31
C LYS A 61 -2.17 -11.36 -14.02
N GLY A 62 -2.37 -11.76 -12.77
CA GLY A 62 -3.55 -12.53 -12.35
C GLY A 62 -4.88 -11.77 -12.52
N ARG A 63 -4.83 -10.44 -12.56
CA ARG A 63 -5.96 -9.56 -12.87
C ARG A 63 -6.09 -9.22 -14.36
N ASN A 64 -5.32 -9.87 -15.24
CA ASN A 64 -5.26 -9.59 -16.68
C ASN A 64 -4.92 -8.13 -17.05
N SER A 65 -4.27 -7.40 -16.14
CA SER A 65 -3.77 -6.05 -16.44
C SER A 65 -2.51 -6.13 -17.29
N LYS A 66 -2.33 -5.17 -18.21
CA LYS A 66 -1.10 -5.00 -19.00
C LYS A 66 -0.03 -4.18 -18.28
N THR A 67 -0.39 -3.42 -17.24
CA THR A 67 0.52 -2.56 -16.48
C THR A 67 1.56 -3.38 -15.72
N ARG A 68 2.83 -2.96 -15.73
CA ARG A 68 3.91 -3.59 -14.96
C ARG A 68 4.80 -2.54 -14.31
N TYR A 69 5.16 -2.78 -13.06
CA TYR A 69 6.16 -1.99 -12.35
C TYR A 69 7.57 -2.49 -12.67
N THR A 70 8.49 -1.55 -12.69
CA THR A 70 9.94 -1.74 -12.83
C THR A 70 10.65 -1.47 -11.51
N LEU A 71 11.91 -1.87 -11.39
CA LEU A 71 12.69 -1.58 -10.18
C LEU A 71 12.92 -0.08 -9.95
N ARG A 72 12.86 0.75 -11.00
CA ARG A 72 12.98 2.21 -10.89
C ARG A 72 11.75 2.85 -10.27
N ASP A 73 10.57 2.24 -10.44
CA ASP A 73 9.31 2.80 -9.93
C ASP A 73 9.26 2.90 -8.41
N ARG A 74 10.14 2.17 -7.71
CA ARG A 74 10.32 2.26 -6.26
C ARG A 74 10.77 3.64 -5.79
N PHE A 75 11.42 4.43 -6.64
CA PHE A 75 11.84 5.80 -6.32
C PHE A 75 10.75 6.84 -6.60
N ASN A 76 9.64 6.44 -7.23
CA ASN A 76 8.47 7.29 -7.41
C ASN A 76 7.50 7.06 -6.24
N LEU A 77 7.15 8.13 -5.52
CA LEU A 77 6.32 8.05 -4.32
C LEU A 77 4.90 7.57 -4.63
N GLU A 78 4.29 8.10 -5.68
CA GLU A 78 2.93 7.74 -6.10
C GLU A 78 2.85 6.26 -6.46
N LYS A 79 3.76 5.76 -7.31
CA LYS A 79 3.83 4.34 -7.65
C LYS A 79 4.12 3.45 -6.45
N SER A 80 4.87 3.95 -5.47
CA SER A 80 5.12 3.24 -4.20
C SER A 80 3.83 3.07 -3.39
N LYS A 81 3.00 4.12 -3.32
CA LYS A 81 1.66 4.06 -2.70
C LYS A 81 0.73 3.12 -3.46
N GLU A 82 0.74 3.16 -4.80
CA GLU A 82 -0.04 2.22 -5.61
C GLU A 82 0.36 0.76 -5.36
N MET A 83 1.66 0.47 -5.28
CA MET A 83 2.17 -0.87 -4.94
C MET A 83 1.73 -1.30 -3.54
N PHE A 84 1.71 -0.38 -2.55
CA PHE A 84 1.16 -0.66 -1.23
C PHE A 84 -0.32 -1.07 -1.30
N LEU A 85 -1.16 -0.26 -1.96
CA LEU A 85 -2.59 -0.52 -2.11
C LEU A 85 -2.87 -1.84 -2.84
N LEU A 86 -2.07 -2.13 -3.87
CA LEU A 86 -2.18 -3.39 -4.61
C LEU A 86 -1.91 -4.60 -3.71
N MET A 87 -0.89 -4.55 -2.86
CA MET A 87 -0.61 -5.59 -1.87
C MET A 87 -1.75 -5.74 -0.86
N GLN A 88 -2.29 -4.62 -0.33
CA GLN A 88 -3.43 -4.67 0.60
C GLN A 88 -4.67 -5.29 -0.05
N SER A 89 -4.98 -4.93 -1.29
CA SER A 89 -6.14 -5.47 -2.00
C SER A 89 -6.08 -6.98 -2.24
N LYS A 90 -4.89 -7.59 -2.23
CA LYS A 90 -4.71 -9.04 -2.40
C LYS A 90 -4.62 -9.78 -1.07
N PHE A 91 -3.87 -9.25 -0.12
CA PHE A 91 -3.49 -9.98 1.10
C PHE A 91 -4.21 -9.49 2.36
N ASN A 92 -4.93 -8.38 2.29
CA ASN A 92 -5.64 -7.75 3.41
C ASN A 92 -7.03 -7.22 3.01
N PRO A 93 -7.92 -8.07 2.46
CA PRO A 93 -9.22 -7.63 1.94
C PRO A 93 -10.18 -7.08 3.02
N SER A 94 -9.91 -7.34 4.30
CA SER A 94 -10.68 -6.81 5.43
C SER A 94 -10.16 -5.47 5.96
N ASN A 95 -9.17 -4.86 5.29
CA ASN A 95 -8.56 -3.57 5.66
C ASN A 95 -8.05 -3.52 7.12
N ASN A 96 -7.40 -4.58 7.59
CA ASN A 96 -6.83 -4.61 8.93
C ASN A 96 -5.52 -3.81 8.98
N VAL A 97 -5.50 -2.69 9.71
CA VAL A 97 -4.34 -1.78 9.82
C VAL A 97 -3.11 -2.46 10.42
N GLU A 98 -3.27 -3.23 11.51
CA GLU A 98 -2.14 -3.94 12.12
C GLU A 98 -1.51 -4.94 11.15
N LYS A 99 -2.34 -5.69 10.43
CA LYS A 99 -1.90 -6.63 9.39
C LYS A 99 -1.13 -5.90 8.30
N ALA A 100 -1.64 -4.77 7.82
CA ALA A 100 -0.99 -3.97 6.79
C ALA A 100 0.43 -3.55 7.22
N ILE A 101 0.55 -2.98 8.42
CA ILE A 101 1.82 -2.48 8.96
C ILE A 101 2.82 -3.63 9.15
N ARG A 102 2.38 -4.73 9.77
CA ARG A 102 3.27 -5.87 10.03
C ARG A 102 3.68 -6.60 8.77
N ALA A 103 2.76 -6.76 7.81
CA ALA A 103 3.06 -7.39 6.53
C ALA A 103 4.02 -6.54 5.69
N TRP A 104 3.96 -5.21 5.79
CA TRP A 104 4.93 -4.34 5.13
C TRP A 104 6.37 -4.62 5.60
N ASN A 105 6.56 -4.84 6.90
CA ASN A 105 7.88 -5.10 7.48
C ASN A 105 8.33 -6.56 7.36
N GLY A 106 7.42 -7.52 7.56
CA GLY A 106 7.76 -8.94 7.70
C GLY A 106 7.28 -9.84 6.55
N GLY A 107 6.64 -9.27 5.53
CA GLY A 107 5.94 -10.02 4.49
C GLY A 107 4.62 -10.64 4.99
N ASN A 108 3.88 -11.29 4.09
CA ASN A 108 2.54 -11.81 4.40
C ASN A 108 2.50 -12.89 5.52
N ASN A 109 3.61 -13.57 5.76
CA ASN A 109 3.78 -14.58 6.82
C ASN A 109 4.57 -14.01 8.02
N TYR A 110 4.42 -12.71 8.31
CA TYR A 110 5.16 -12.03 9.36
C TYR A 110 5.04 -12.73 10.73
N ASN A 111 6.11 -12.63 11.52
CA ASN A 111 6.08 -13.03 12.93
C ASN A 111 5.78 -11.81 13.81
N LYS A 112 4.73 -11.89 14.66
CA LYS A 112 4.31 -10.79 15.53
C LYS A 112 5.42 -10.26 16.45
N LYS A 113 6.22 -11.14 17.06
CA LYS A 113 7.32 -10.74 17.95
C LYS A 113 8.40 -9.97 17.19
N ARG A 114 8.75 -10.44 15.98
CA ARG A 114 9.79 -9.78 15.15
C ARG A 114 9.33 -8.43 14.59
N THR A 115 8.05 -8.27 14.26
CA THR A 115 7.51 -7.01 13.71
C THR A 115 7.03 -6.02 14.77
N GLN A 116 7.06 -6.38 16.05
CA GLN A 116 6.50 -5.56 17.13
C GLN A 116 7.12 -4.16 17.19
N ARG A 117 8.46 -4.08 17.19
CA ARG A 117 9.17 -2.78 17.24
C ARG A 117 8.84 -1.89 16.04
N TYR A 118 8.69 -2.48 14.85
CA TYR A 118 8.32 -1.74 13.65
C TYR A 118 6.88 -1.22 13.76
N PHE A 119 5.95 -2.08 14.19
CA PHE A 119 4.56 -1.71 14.41
C PHE A 119 4.43 -0.55 15.39
N GLU A 120 5.14 -0.59 16.52
CA GLU A 120 5.14 0.50 17.51
C GLU A 120 5.64 1.83 16.94
N LYS A 121 6.68 1.81 16.10
CA LYS A 121 7.17 3.02 15.42
C LYS A 121 6.10 3.63 14.52
N VAL A 122 5.44 2.82 13.70
CA VAL A 122 4.40 3.30 12.78
C VAL A 122 3.19 3.82 13.56
N MET A 123 2.77 3.11 14.62
CA MET A 123 1.68 3.59 15.49
C MET A 123 2.02 4.90 16.19
N LYS A 124 3.30 5.13 16.54
CA LYS A 124 3.76 6.40 17.09
C LYS A 124 3.63 7.54 16.07
N GLU A 125 3.98 7.31 14.80
CA GLU A 125 3.82 8.30 13.74
C GLU A 125 2.34 8.55 13.40
N LEU A 126 1.50 7.52 13.43
CA LEU A 126 0.04 7.67 13.22
C LEU A 126 -0.63 8.57 14.26
N LYS A 127 -0.17 8.52 15.52
CA LYS A 127 -0.73 9.35 16.61
C LYS A 127 -0.36 10.83 16.54
N LYS A 128 0.56 11.22 15.66
CA LYS A 128 0.98 12.62 15.50
C LYS A 128 0.11 13.39 14.49
N GLN A 129 -0.73 12.69 13.75
CA GLN A 129 -1.57 13.23 12.69
C GLN A 129 -2.85 13.84 13.26
#